data_AF-A0A392SCH3-F1
#
_entry.id   AF-A0A392SCH3-F1
#
_cell.length_a   1.000
_cell.length_b   1.000
_cell.length_c   1.000
_cell.angle_alpha   90.00
_cell.angle_beta   90.00
_cell.angle_gamma   90.00
#
_symmetry.space_group_name_H-M   'P 1'
#
loop_
_entity.id
_entity.type
_entity.pdbx_description
1 polymer ?
#
loop_
_entity_poly.entity_id
_entity_poly.type
_entity_poly.pdbx_seq_one_letter_code
_entity_poly.pdbx_strand_id
1 'polypeptide(L)'
;KLVVDLEVTEAKLAEVTQERDTLLVTVKGLEDRVRVLEDKLKESEGKSAEDVVTEEERAVDRAGVYAGLIRAMLVSKIFELNDTMLEIVSSQFHNAVAQIRALNA
;
A
#
# COMPACT_ATOMS: atom_id res chain seq x y z
N LYS A 1 34.47 47.49 38.14
CA LYS A 1 34.52 46.01 37.92
C LYS A 1 33.11 45.43 38.03
N LEU A 2 32.48 45.47 39.21
CA LEU A 2 31.09 45.03 39.42
C LEU A 2 30.04 45.57 38.43
N VAL A 3 30.07 46.87 38.09
CA VAL A 3 29.11 47.47 37.13
C VAL A 3 29.24 46.85 35.74
N VAL A 4 30.47 46.69 35.26
CA VAL A 4 30.76 46.08 33.94
C VAL A 4 30.34 44.61 33.92
N ASP A 5 30.58 43.87 35.02
CA ASP A 5 30.16 42.48 35.12
C ASP A 5 28.62 42.34 35.11
N LEU A 6 27.91 43.27 35.74
CA LEU A 6 26.44 43.36 35.73
C LEU A 6 25.90 43.60 34.31
N GLU A 7 26.44 44.59 33.60
CA GLU A 7 26.06 44.89 32.21
C GLU A 7 26.24 43.68 31.28
N VAL A 8 27.34 42.94 31.45
CA VAL A 8 27.61 41.70 30.69
C VAL A 8 26.59 40.61 31.03
N THR A 9 26.20 40.46 32.31
CA THR A 9 25.19 39.47 32.68
C THR A 9 23.80 39.83 32.18
N GLU A 10 23.43 41.11 32.16
CA GLU A 10 22.16 41.59 31.60
C GLU A 10 22.08 41.34 30.10
N ALA A 11 23.17 41.60 29.37
CA ALA A 11 23.24 41.31 27.93
C ALA A 11 23.07 39.81 27.64
N LYS A 12 23.76 38.94 28.38
CA LYS A 12 23.61 37.47 28.24
C LYS A 12 22.21 37.00 28.61
N LEU A 13 21.58 37.61 29.61
CA LEU A 13 20.21 37.26 29.99
C LEU A 13 19.22 37.62 28.88
N ALA A 14 19.41 38.76 28.21
CA ALA A 14 18.59 39.16 27.07
C ALA A 14 18.75 38.20 25.89
N GLU A 15 19.98 37.78 25.58
CA GLU A 15 20.29 36.82 24.52
C GLU A 15 19.61 35.46 24.79
N VAL A 16 19.82 34.89 25.98
CA VAL A 16 19.22 33.59 26.36
C VAL A 16 17.69 33.67 26.39
N THR A 17 17.12 34.81 26.78
CA THR A 17 15.67 35.04 26.76
C THR A 17 15.12 35.00 25.33
N GLN A 18 15.80 35.66 24.39
CA GLN A 18 15.43 35.67 22.98
C GLN A 18 15.56 34.29 22.33
N GLU A 19 16.64 33.57 22.62
CA GLU A 19 16.84 32.19 22.15
C GLU A 19 15.74 31.27 22.66
N ARG A 20 15.42 31.34 23.96
CA ARG A 20 14.33 30.56 24.56
C ARG A 20 13.00 30.83 23.85
N ASP A 21 12.66 32.10 23.60
CA ASP A 21 11.38 32.45 22.99
C ASP A 21 11.29 31.97 21.54
N THR A 22 12.41 32.04 20.82
CA THR A 22 12.53 31.47 19.46
C THR A 22 12.32 29.96 19.49
N LEU A 23 13.01 29.25 20.40
CA LEU A 23 12.87 27.80 20.55
C LEU A 23 11.44 27.41 20.91
N LEU A 24 10.78 28.16 21.79
CA LEU A 24 9.40 27.90 22.20
C LEU A 24 8.42 27.95 21.01
N VAL A 25 8.60 28.91 20.10
CA VAL A 25 7.83 28.97 18.85
C VAL A 25 8.10 27.75 17.96
N THR A 26 9.37 27.35 17.82
CA THR A 26 9.73 26.18 17.00
C THR A 26 9.16 24.87 17.55
N VAL A 27 9.22 24.66 18.87
CA VAL A 27 8.67 23.48 19.55
C VAL A 27 7.18 23.38 19.29
N LYS A 28 6.44 24.47 19.46
CA LYS A 28 5.00 24.50 19.21
C LYS A 28 4.66 24.15 17.76
N GLY A 29 5.43 24.67 16.80
CA GLY A 29 5.27 24.33 15.39
C GLY A 29 5.58 22.86 15.08
N LEU A 30 6.56 22.26 15.77
CA LEU A 30 6.86 20.83 15.65
C LEU A 30 5.76 19.97 16.28
N GLU A 31 5.24 20.34 17.45
CA GLU A 31 4.11 19.64 18.10
C GLU A 31 2.86 19.61 17.21
N ASP A 32 2.53 20.71 16.55
CA ASP A 32 1.40 20.75 15.61
C ASP A 32 1.66 19.87 14.37
N ARG A 33 2.90 19.85 13.85
CA ARG A 33 3.27 18.95 12.74
C ARG A 33 3.21 17.48 13.12
N VAL A 34 3.66 17.13 14.33
CA VAL A 34 3.58 15.76 14.86
C VAL A 34 2.11 15.33 14.92
N ARG A 35 1.23 16.17 15.48
CA ARG A 35 -0.21 15.88 15.56
C ARG A 35 -0.82 15.60 14.19
N VAL A 36 -0.51 16.44 13.19
CA VAL A 36 -0.97 16.24 11.80
C VAL A 36 -0.44 14.92 11.21
N LEU A 37 0.81 14.57 11.48
CA LEU A 37 1.39 13.31 11.00
C LEU A 37 0.77 12.09 11.68
N GLU A 38 0.49 12.16 12.98
CA GLU A 38 -0.22 11.11 13.72
C GLU A 38 -1.63 10.88 13.16
N ASP A 39 -2.38 11.94 12.87
CA ASP A 39 -3.72 11.84 12.26
C ASP A 39 -3.66 11.17 10.87
N LYS A 40 -2.68 11.56 10.03
CA LYS A 40 -2.48 10.94 8.71
C LYS A 40 -2.06 9.48 8.81
N LEU A 41 -1.23 9.14 9.79
CA LEU A 41 -0.84 7.75 10.03
C LEU A 41 -2.07 6.91 10.38
N LYS A 42 -2.90 7.37 11.31
CA LYS A 42 -4.17 6.74 11.67
C LYS A 42 -5.11 6.54 10.49
N GLU A 43 -5.21 7.52 9.59
CA GLU A 43 -6.00 7.39 8.36
C GLU A 43 -5.47 6.30 7.44
N SER A 44 -4.14 6.13 7.39
CA SER A 44 -3.46 5.13 6.55
C SER A 44 -3.40 3.72 7.16
N GLU A 45 -3.43 3.59 8.49
CA GLU A 45 -3.36 2.31 9.22
C GLU A 45 -4.52 1.36 8.88
N GLY A 46 -5.65 1.85 8.36
CA GLY A 46 -6.77 1.03 7.91
C GLY A 46 -6.76 0.65 6.42
N LYS A 47 -5.74 1.07 5.66
CA LYS A 47 -5.67 0.92 4.20
C LYS A 47 -4.24 0.56 3.77
N SER A 48 -3.68 -0.53 4.30
CA SER A 48 -2.41 -0.98 3.74
C SER A 48 -2.60 -1.35 2.27
N ALA A 49 -1.57 -1.14 1.44
CA ALA A 49 -1.62 -1.56 0.04
C ALA A 49 -1.89 -3.07 -0.09
N GLU A 50 -1.47 -3.83 0.92
CA GLU A 50 -1.69 -5.26 1.04
C GLU A 50 -3.17 -5.58 1.34
N ASP A 51 -3.83 -4.81 2.19
CA ASP A 51 -5.28 -4.96 2.46
C ASP A 51 -6.12 -4.69 1.21
N VAL A 52 -5.77 -3.66 0.44
CA VAL A 52 -6.47 -3.33 -0.83
C VAL A 52 -6.34 -4.46 -1.83
N VAL A 53 -5.12 -4.99 -2.00
CA VAL A 53 -4.88 -6.16 -2.89
C VAL A 53 -5.64 -7.38 -2.38
N THR A 54 -5.69 -7.62 -1.07
CA THR A 54 -6.44 -8.77 -0.53
C THR A 54 -7.95 -8.65 -0.71
N GLU A 55 -8.53 -7.45 -0.68
CA GLU A 55 -9.97 -7.24 -0.94
C GLU A 55 -10.30 -7.43 -2.42
N GLU A 56 -9.49 -6.87 -3.32
CA GLU A 56 -9.64 -7.07 -4.76
C GLU A 56 -9.48 -8.55 -5.12
N GLU A 57 -8.49 -9.24 -4.54
CA GLU A 57 -8.29 -10.67 -4.70
C GLU A 57 -9.47 -11.48 -4.17
N ARG A 58 -9.99 -11.19 -2.96
CA ARG A 58 -11.19 -11.86 -2.42
C ARG A 58 -12.43 -11.65 -3.28
N ALA A 59 -12.54 -10.51 -3.97
CA ALA A 59 -13.69 -10.23 -4.84
C ALA A 59 -13.72 -11.16 -6.07
N VAL A 60 -12.55 -11.46 -6.65
CA VAL A 60 -12.42 -12.32 -7.84
C VAL A 60 -12.18 -13.80 -7.50
N ASP A 61 -11.55 -14.06 -6.35
CA ASP A 61 -11.21 -15.38 -5.84
C ASP A 61 -11.76 -15.58 -4.42
N ARG A 62 -13.09 -15.68 -4.33
CA ARG A 62 -13.78 -15.89 -3.04
C ARG A 62 -13.35 -17.17 -2.34
N ALA A 63 -12.90 -18.16 -3.09
CA ALA A 63 -12.44 -19.44 -2.55
C ALA A 63 -10.98 -19.40 -2.06
N GLY A 64 -10.23 -18.32 -2.36
CA GLY A 64 -8.82 -18.17 -1.99
C GLY A 64 -7.90 -19.20 -2.65
N VAL A 65 -8.26 -19.68 -3.83
CA VAL A 65 -7.48 -20.67 -4.60
C VAL A 65 -6.12 -20.11 -5.03
N TYR A 66 -6.05 -18.82 -5.29
CA TYR A 66 -4.86 -18.11 -5.76
C TYR A 66 -4.17 -17.29 -4.66
N ALA A 67 -4.77 -17.22 -3.48
CA ALA A 67 -4.23 -16.50 -2.32
C ALA A 67 -2.78 -16.92 -2.03
N GLY A 68 -1.88 -15.95 -2.03
CA GLY A 68 -0.45 -16.15 -1.73
C GLY A 68 0.36 -16.84 -2.84
N LEU A 69 -0.23 -17.11 -4.01
CA LEU A 69 0.54 -17.59 -5.15
C LEU A 69 1.48 -16.51 -5.66
N ILE A 70 2.74 -16.89 -5.87
CA ILE A 70 3.68 -16.03 -6.58
C ILE A 70 3.27 -15.90 -8.05
N ARG A 71 3.70 -14.81 -8.69
CA ARG A 71 3.35 -14.50 -10.09
C ARG A 71 3.62 -15.67 -11.06
N ALA A 72 4.73 -16.40 -10.87
CA ALA A 72 5.07 -17.55 -11.71
C ALA A 72 4.06 -18.71 -11.59
N MET A 73 3.54 -18.94 -10.38
CA MET A 73 2.53 -19.98 -10.14
C MET A 73 1.17 -19.58 -10.74
N LEU A 74 0.78 -18.31 -10.60
CA LEU A 74 -0.44 -17.80 -11.22
C LEU A 74 -0.39 -17.93 -12.75
N VAL A 75 0.75 -17.56 -13.36
CA VAL A 75 0.98 -17.73 -14.80
C VAL A 75 0.89 -19.20 -15.20
N SER A 76 1.52 -20.10 -14.46
CA SER A 76 1.43 -21.55 -14.73
C SER A 76 -0.02 -22.03 -14.71
N LYS A 77 -0.83 -21.55 -13.76
CA LYS A 77 -2.23 -21.94 -13.63
C LYS A 77 -3.10 -21.43 -14.79
N ILE A 78 -2.80 -20.24 -15.32
CA ILE A 78 -3.45 -19.71 -16.52
C ILE A 78 -3.17 -20.60 -17.73
N PHE A 79 -1.92 -21.04 -17.92
CA PHE A 79 -1.57 -21.95 -19.01
C PHE A 79 -2.27 -23.31 -18.87
N GLU A 80 -2.27 -23.92 -17.69
CA GLU A 80 -3.00 -25.18 -17.44
C GLU A 80 -4.48 -25.08 -17.81
N LEU A 81 -5.14 -23.99 -17.39
CA LEU A 81 -6.55 -23.75 -17.69
C LEU A 81 -6.78 -23.57 -19.20
N ASN A 82 -5.91 -22.82 -19.87
CA ASN A 82 -6.01 -22.54 -21.29
C ASN A 82 -5.84 -23.82 -22.13
N ASP A 83 -4.87 -24.67 -21.78
CA ASP A 83 -4.63 -25.95 -22.45
C ASP A 83 -5.83 -26.89 -22.28
N THR A 84 -6.35 -26.99 -21.05
CA THR A 84 -7.54 -27.79 -20.76
C THR A 84 -8.76 -27.31 -21.57
N MET A 85 -8.99 -26.00 -21.62
CA MET A 85 -10.10 -25.43 -22.38
C MET A 85 -9.95 -25.70 -23.89
N LEU A 86 -8.74 -25.57 -24.42
CA LEU A 86 -8.44 -25.84 -25.83
C LEU A 86 -8.72 -27.31 -26.19
N GLU A 87 -8.29 -28.25 -25.35
CA GLU A 87 -8.55 -29.68 -25.55
C GLU A 87 -10.04 -30.01 -25.54
N ILE A 88 -10.79 -29.43 -24.60
CA ILE A 88 -12.25 -29.62 -24.50
C ILE A 88 -12.94 -29.11 -25.76
N VAL A 89 -12.64 -27.86 -26.16
CA VAL A 89 -13.26 -27.23 -27.34
C VAL A 89 -12.91 -27.98 -28.62
N SER A 90 -11.64 -28.39 -28.78
CA SER A 90 -11.19 -29.19 -29.91
C SER A 90 -11.96 -30.51 -29.98
N SER A 91 -12.10 -31.21 -28.86
CA SER A 91 -12.82 -32.49 -28.79
C SER A 91 -14.30 -32.33 -29.14
N GLN A 92 -14.95 -31.28 -28.62
CA GLN A 92 -16.34 -30.95 -28.95
C GLN A 92 -16.53 -30.64 -30.44
N PHE A 93 -15.61 -29.88 -31.03
CA PHE A 93 -15.65 -29.58 -32.46
C PHE A 93 -15.54 -30.84 -33.32
N HIS A 94 -14.54 -31.68 -33.04
CA HIS A 94 -14.37 -32.95 -33.77
C HIS A 94 -15.58 -33.86 -33.65
N ASN A 95 -16.17 -33.93 -32.46
CA ASN A 95 -17.38 -34.70 -32.22
C ASN A 95 -18.57 -34.15 -33.03
N ALA A 96 -18.81 -32.84 -33.01
CA ALA A 96 -19.87 -32.21 -33.79
C ALA A 96 -19.70 -32.43 -35.30
N VAL A 97 -18.47 -32.31 -35.82
CA VAL A 97 -18.13 -32.60 -37.22
C VAL A 97 -18.43 -34.05 -37.57
N ALA A 98 -18.08 -35.00 -36.69
CA ALA A 98 -18.35 -36.41 -36.90
C ALA A 98 -19.87 -36.70 -36.97
N GLN A 99 -20.66 -36.09 -36.08
CA GLN A 99 -22.12 -36.21 -36.10
C GLN A 99 -22.74 -35.67 -37.39
N ILE A 100 -22.32 -34.48 -37.85
CA ILE A 100 -22.81 -33.89 -39.10
C ILE A 100 -22.49 -34.79 -40.30
N ARG A 101 -21.27 -35.32 -40.36
CA ARG A 101 -20.87 -36.26 -41.43
C ARG A 101 -21.69 -37.53 -41.41
N ALA A 102 -22.01 -38.07 -40.24
CA ALA A 102 -22.85 -39.25 -40.11
C ALA A 102 -24.31 -39.00 -40.53
N LEU A 103 -24.84 -37.80 -40.29
CA LEU A 103 -26.19 -37.43 -40.73
C LEU A 103 -26.29 -37.22 -42.25
N ASN A 104 -25.22 -36.76 -42.88
CA ASN A 104 -25.15 -36.48 -44.31
C ASN A 104 -24.72 -37.69 -45.17
N ALA A 105 -24.47 -38.85 -44.55
CA ALA A 105 -24.12 -40.10 -45.22
C ALA A 105 -25.37 -40.93 -45.55
#